data_AF-C2KJP1-F1
#
_entry.id   AF-C2KJP1-F1
#
_cell.length_a   1.000
_cell.length_b   1.000
_cell.length_c   1.000
_cell.angle_alpha   90.00
_cell.angle_beta   90.00
_cell.angle_gamma   90.00
#
_symmetry.space_group_name_H-M   'P 1'
#
loop_
_entity.id
_entity.type
_entity.pdbx_description
1 polymer ?
#
loop_
_entity_poly.entity_id
_entity_poly.type
_entity_poly.pdbx_seq_one_letter_code
_entity_poly.pdbx_strand_id
1 'polypeptide(L)'
;MQNHTPWTFSGRDYNVIEPTDSNADLDTIESYLQGLHYTDNATQVFLDKLNKLKRPVTLVWYGDHWPGIFSFVNTSTDALSAHSTPYFIWQNDAAKKPMVQLMFQKTMQTHLISLQWCLK
;
A
#
# COMPACT_ATOMS: atom_id res chain seq x y z
N MET A 1 -1.36 -10.04 12.44
CA MET A 1 -0.94 -9.11 11.36
C MET A 1 -1.39 -9.71 10.04
N GLN A 2 -2.34 -9.09 9.34
CA GLN A 2 -2.97 -9.69 8.15
C GLN A 2 -1.96 -10.01 7.03
N ASN A 3 -1.09 -9.06 6.69
CA ASN A 3 -0.14 -9.22 5.59
C ASN A 3 1.22 -9.77 6.04
N HIS A 4 1.30 -10.38 7.22
CA HIS A 4 2.51 -11.05 7.69
C HIS A 4 2.53 -12.49 7.17
N THR A 5 3.73 -13.00 6.90
CA THR A 5 3.95 -14.41 6.54
C THR A 5 3.45 -15.37 7.64
N PRO A 6 2.94 -16.58 7.31
CA PRO A 6 2.74 -17.14 5.97
C PRO A 6 1.46 -16.61 5.30
N TRP A 7 1.58 -16.15 4.06
CA TRP A 7 0.44 -15.68 3.26
C TRP A 7 -0.38 -16.88 2.77
N THR A 8 -1.55 -17.09 3.38
CA THR A 8 -2.34 -18.34 3.24
C THR A 8 -3.79 -18.08 2.82
N PHE A 9 -4.03 -17.00 2.06
CA PHE A 9 -5.38 -16.63 1.63
C PHE A 9 -5.91 -17.60 0.57
N SER A 10 -7.15 -18.07 0.75
CA SER A 10 -7.86 -18.94 -0.19
C SER A 10 -8.68 -18.13 -1.19
N GLY A 11 -8.64 -18.49 -2.47
CA GLY A 11 -9.33 -17.77 -3.55
C GLY A 11 -8.52 -16.55 -3.98
N ARG A 12 -7.91 -16.62 -5.16
CA ARG A 12 -7.04 -15.56 -5.68
C ARG A 12 -7.73 -14.92 -6.88
N ASP A 13 -8.05 -13.64 -6.73
CA ASP A 13 -8.59 -12.80 -7.80
C ASP A 13 -7.47 -12.10 -8.59
N TYR A 14 -6.24 -12.15 -8.07
CA TYR A 14 -5.06 -11.48 -8.62
C TYR A 14 -3.97 -12.50 -8.95
N ASN A 15 -3.64 -12.59 -10.23
CA ASN A 15 -2.62 -13.50 -10.75
C ASN A 15 -1.40 -12.72 -11.27
N VAL A 16 -0.21 -13.30 -11.10
CA VAL A 16 1.00 -12.76 -11.71
C VAL A 16 1.01 -13.13 -13.19
N ILE A 17 1.11 -12.13 -14.07
CA ILE A 17 1.09 -12.35 -15.54
C ILE A 17 2.46 -12.79 -16.04
N GLU A 18 3.53 -12.13 -15.56
CA GLU A 18 4.92 -12.42 -15.93
C GLU A 18 5.80 -12.39 -14.68
N PRO A 19 6.38 -13.52 -14.25
CA PRO A 19 7.28 -13.54 -13.11
C PRO A 19 8.62 -12.88 -13.43
N THR A 20 9.12 -12.08 -12.49
CA THR A 20 10.43 -11.42 -12.58
C THR A 20 11.62 -12.37 -12.37
N ASP A 21 11.38 -13.59 -11.88
CA ASP A 21 12.37 -14.65 -11.65
C ASP A 21 11.72 -16.01 -11.95
N SER A 22 12.43 -16.91 -12.63
CA SER A 22 11.94 -18.26 -12.95
C SER A 22 11.71 -19.15 -11.73
N ASN A 23 12.28 -18.79 -10.57
CA ASN A 23 12.09 -19.49 -9.30
C ASN A 23 11.08 -18.81 -8.36
N ALA A 24 10.31 -17.84 -8.85
CA ALA A 24 9.33 -17.13 -8.03
C ALA A 24 8.24 -18.09 -7.50
N ASP A 25 7.99 -18.04 -6.20
CA ASP A 25 6.84 -18.72 -5.58
C ASP A 25 5.56 -17.94 -5.88
N LEU A 26 4.98 -18.23 -7.04
CA LEU A 26 3.76 -17.57 -7.55
C LEU A 26 2.60 -17.71 -6.56
N ASP A 27 2.47 -18.87 -5.91
CA ASP A 27 1.38 -19.12 -4.97
C ASP A 27 1.42 -18.17 -3.79
N THR A 28 2.61 -17.99 -3.24
CA THR A 28 2.84 -17.07 -2.13
C THR A 28 2.70 -15.61 -2.58
N ILE A 29 3.20 -15.26 -3.76
CA ILE A 29 3.10 -13.90 -4.31
C ILE A 29 1.64 -13.50 -4.53
N GLU A 30 0.86 -14.34 -5.20
CA GLU A 30 -0.55 -14.07 -5.47
C GLU A 30 -1.37 -14.02 -4.17
N SER A 31 -1.03 -14.87 -3.19
CA SER A 31 -1.64 -14.81 -1.85
C SER A 31 -1.31 -13.49 -1.14
N TYR A 32 -0.08 -12.98 -1.26
CA TYR A 32 0.28 -11.65 -0.76
C TYR A 32 -0.51 -10.54 -1.46
N LEU A 33 -0.65 -10.59 -2.79
CA LEU A 33 -1.44 -9.62 -3.58
C LEU A 33 -2.90 -9.62 -3.14
N GLN A 34 -3.48 -10.79 -2.85
CA GLN A 34 -4.83 -10.88 -2.29
C GLN A 34 -4.94 -10.19 -0.92
N GLY A 35 -3.97 -10.39 -0.03
CA GLY A 35 -3.90 -9.71 1.27
C GLY A 35 -3.76 -8.17 1.13
N LEU A 36 -3.00 -7.70 0.14
CA LEU A 36 -2.92 -6.28 -0.19
C LEU A 36 -4.28 -5.74 -0.65
N HIS A 37 -5.01 -6.45 -1.50
CA HIS A 37 -6.36 -6.04 -1.90
C HIS A 37 -7.32 -5.90 -0.72
N TYR A 38 -7.30 -6.87 0.21
CA TYR A 38 -8.10 -6.76 1.44
C TYR A 38 -7.69 -5.55 2.29
N THR A 39 -6.39 -5.24 2.35
CA THR A 39 -5.87 -4.07 3.08
C THR A 39 -6.36 -2.77 2.45
N ASP A 40 -6.38 -2.70 1.13
CA ASP A 40 -6.84 -1.54 0.37
C ASP A 40 -8.33 -1.25 0.65
N ASN A 41 -9.19 -2.27 0.51
CA ASN A 41 -10.61 -2.18 0.85
C ASN A 41 -10.83 -1.77 2.33
N ALA A 42 -10.10 -2.39 3.25
CA ALA A 42 -10.21 -2.07 4.67
C ALA A 42 -9.74 -0.64 4.98
N THR A 43 -8.71 -0.16 4.30
CA THR A 43 -8.21 1.21 4.40
C THR A 43 -9.26 2.21 3.95
N GLN A 44 -9.91 1.98 2.80
CA GLN A 44 -11.00 2.85 2.35
C GLN A 44 -12.13 2.95 3.38
N VAL A 45 -12.59 1.81 3.90
CA VAL A 45 -13.64 1.77 4.96
C VAL A 45 -13.18 2.48 6.23
N PHE A 46 -11.90 2.36 6.59
CA PHE A 46 -11.32 3.05 7.74
C PHE A 46 -11.30 4.57 7.54
N LEU A 47 -10.83 5.05 6.38
CA LEU A 47 -10.82 6.47 6.03
C LEU A 47 -12.24 7.05 6.01
N ASP A 48 -13.22 6.32 5.49
CA ASP A 48 -14.63 6.74 5.49
C ASP A 48 -15.18 6.91 6.91
N LYS A 49 -14.80 6.03 7.84
CA LYS A 49 -15.16 6.14 9.26
C LYS A 49 -14.49 7.35 9.91
N LEU A 50 -13.20 7.58 9.64
CA LEU A 50 -12.49 8.76 10.14
C LEU A 50 -13.08 10.06 9.59
N ASN A 51 -13.54 10.06 8.33
CA ASN A 51 -14.08 11.27 7.70
C ASN A 51 -15.41 11.74 8.31
N LYS A 52 -16.17 10.82 8.93
CA LYS A 52 -17.41 11.15 9.66
C LYS A 52 -17.18 11.84 11.00
N LEU A 53 -15.95 11.84 11.52
CA LEU A 53 -15.63 12.48 12.80
C LEU A 53 -15.65 14.00 12.67
N LYS A 54 -16.31 14.67 13.61
CA LYS A 54 -16.36 16.15 13.68
C LYS A 54 -15.07 16.78 14.21
N ARG A 55 -14.17 15.98 14.80
CA ARG A 55 -12.85 16.44 15.27
C ARG A 55 -11.83 16.37 14.11
N PRO A 56 -10.89 17.32 14.00
CA PRO A 56 -9.74 17.20 13.12
C PRO A 56 -8.95 15.91 13.35
N VAL A 57 -8.61 15.20 12.27
CA VAL A 57 -7.76 14.00 12.28
C VAL A 57 -6.72 14.12 11.17
N THR A 58 -5.46 13.90 11.52
CA THR A 58 -4.36 13.63 10.59
C THR A 58 -3.92 12.18 10.80
N LEU A 59 -3.88 11.41 9.72
CA LEU A 59 -3.40 10.03 9.70
C LEU A 59 -2.06 10.00 8.95
N VAL A 60 -1.06 9.37 9.56
CA VAL A 60 0.16 8.94 8.87
C VAL A 60 0.07 7.43 8.73
N TRP A 61 0.06 6.94 7.50
CA TRP A 61 -0.02 5.52 7.17
C TRP A 61 1.24 5.12 6.42
N TYR A 62 1.90 4.05 6.83
CA TYR A 62 3.17 3.61 6.23
C TYR A 62 3.29 2.09 6.28
N GLY A 63 3.96 1.52 5.28
CA GLY A 63 4.46 0.14 5.35
C GLY A 63 5.70 0.06 6.23
N ASP A 64 5.82 -0.99 7.02
CA ASP A 64 6.94 -1.21 7.94
C ASP A 64 8.19 -1.73 7.21
N HIS A 65 8.04 -2.67 6.28
CA HIS A 65 9.14 -3.17 5.46
C HIS A 65 8.68 -3.80 4.14
N TRP A 66 9.64 -4.09 3.25
CA TRP A 66 9.42 -4.83 2.02
C TRP A 66 9.14 -6.32 2.32
N PRO A 67 8.20 -6.99 1.64
CA PRO A 67 7.95 -8.41 1.87
C PRO A 67 9.10 -9.24 1.29
N GLY A 68 9.64 -10.17 2.08
CA GLY A 68 10.80 -11.00 1.71
C GLY A 68 10.55 -12.07 0.63
N ILE A 69 9.45 -11.98 -0.12
CA ILE A 69 9.05 -12.94 -1.18
C ILE A 69 9.57 -12.57 -2.55
N PHE A 70 9.98 -11.32 -2.74
CA PHE A 70 10.45 -10.83 -4.03
C PHE A 70 11.96 -10.92 -4.12
N SER A 71 12.48 -11.85 -4.93
CA SER A 71 13.92 -12.06 -5.17
C SER A 71 14.52 -11.08 -6.18
N PHE A 72 13.69 -10.34 -6.92
CA PHE A 72 14.13 -9.47 -8.01
C PHE A 72 14.74 -8.14 -7.58
N VAL A 73 14.60 -7.76 -6.30
CA VAL A 73 15.29 -6.58 -5.73
C VAL A 73 16.52 -7.07 -4.96
N ASN A 74 17.70 -6.82 -5.51
CA ASN A 74 18.95 -7.16 -4.84
C ASN A 74 19.29 -6.11 -3.77
N THR A 75 19.25 -6.51 -2.50
CA THR A 75 19.49 -5.63 -1.34
C THR A 75 20.90 -5.02 -1.29
N SER A 76 21.89 -5.65 -1.93
CA SER A 76 23.28 -5.17 -1.95
C SER A 76 23.53 -4.13 -3.04
N THR A 77 22.85 -4.24 -4.18
CA THR A 77 23.01 -3.32 -5.32
C THR A 77 21.92 -2.25 -5.38
N ASP A 78 20.75 -2.51 -4.79
CA ASP A 78 19.61 -1.60 -4.74
C ASP A 78 18.98 -1.58 -3.33
N ALA A 79 19.82 -1.20 -2.35
CA ALA A 79 19.43 -1.10 -0.95
C ALA A 79 18.28 -0.11 -0.72
N LEU A 80 18.20 0.97 -1.51
CA LEU A 80 17.16 1.98 -1.35
C LEU A 80 15.80 1.39 -1.72
N SER A 81 15.66 0.77 -2.91
CA SER A 81 14.39 0.16 -3.30
C SER A 81 14.00 -0.96 -2.35
N ALA A 82 14.97 -1.76 -1.88
CA ALA A 82 14.73 -2.87 -0.95
C ALA A 82 14.20 -2.43 0.44
N HIS A 83 14.43 -1.18 0.84
CA HIS A 83 14.00 -0.64 2.14
C HIS A 83 13.04 0.54 2.02
N SER A 84 12.47 0.78 0.83
CA SER A 84 11.48 1.82 0.60
C SER A 84 10.08 1.25 0.65
N THR A 85 9.24 1.80 1.54
CA THR A 85 7.82 1.44 1.63
C THR A 85 6.94 2.64 1.30
N PRO A 86 5.74 2.41 0.75
CA PRO A 86 4.80 3.50 0.53
C PRO A 86 4.32 4.07 1.87
N TYR A 87 4.12 5.38 1.89
CA TYR A 87 3.43 6.06 2.97
C TYR A 87 2.49 7.12 2.39
N PHE A 88 1.47 7.50 3.16
CA PHE A 88 0.67 8.68 2.86
C PHE A 88 0.29 9.41 4.14
N ILE A 89 0.06 10.72 3.97
CA ILE A 89 -0.53 11.57 5.01
C ILE A 89 -1.91 11.95 4.52
N TRP A 90 -2.92 11.67 5.34
CA TRP A 90 -4.31 11.96 5.04
C TRP A 90 -4.95 12.79 6.15
N GLN A 91 -5.87 13.68 5.77
CA GLN A 91 -6.63 14.50 6.71
C GLN A 91 -8.13 14.37 6.42
N ASN A 92 -8.92 14.29 7.49
CA ASN A 92 -10.38 14.33 7.36
C ASN A 92 -10.89 15.75 7.06
N ASP A 93 -12.14 15.87 6.64
CA ASP A 93 -12.70 17.17 6.26
C ASP A 93 -12.76 18.17 7.42
N ALA A 94 -12.90 17.70 8.66
CA ALA A 94 -12.82 18.56 9.85
C ALA A 94 -11.44 19.20 10.03
N ALA A 95 -10.36 18.50 9.66
CA ALA A 95 -9.00 19.04 9.69
C ALA A 95 -8.67 20.00 8.54
N LYS A 96 -9.41 19.90 7.42
CA LYS A 96 -9.26 20.83 6.27
C LYS A 96 -9.97 22.17 6.51
N LYS A 97 -11.05 22.17 7.30
CA LYS A 97 -11.90 23.35 7.56
C LYS A 97 -11.22 24.56 8.22
N PRO A 98 -10.11 24.47 8.97
CA PRO A 98 -9.44 25.65 9.50
C PRO A 98 -8.46 26.35 8.53
N MET A 99 -8.26 25.89 7.29
CA MET A 99 -7.21 26.44 6.39
C MET A 99 -7.77 27.03 5.09
N VAL A 100 -8.49 28.15 5.20
CA VAL A 100 -8.62 29.11 4.07
C VAL A 100 -7.34 29.96 3.89
N GLN A 101 -6.28 29.75 4.70
CA GLN A 101 -5.12 30.63 4.67
C GLN A 101 -3.80 29.88 4.95
N LEU A 102 -3.32 29.04 4.03
CA LEU A 102 -1.90 28.96 3.61
C LEU A 102 -1.68 27.79 2.62
N MET A 103 -1.44 28.18 1.37
CA MET A 103 -0.62 27.57 0.32
C MET A 103 -0.02 26.15 0.51
N PHE A 104 -0.54 25.21 -0.27
CA PHE A 104 0.12 24.29 -1.23
C PHE A 104 -0.79 23.07 -1.39
N GLN A 105 -1.88 23.25 -2.14
CA GLN A 105 -2.76 22.15 -2.50
C GLN A 105 -2.09 21.33 -3.60
N LYS A 106 -1.11 20.51 -3.24
CA LYS A 106 -0.78 19.33 -4.04
C LYS A 106 -1.86 18.32 -3.70
N THR A 107 -2.97 18.38 -4.43
CA THR A 107 -4.00 17.36 -4.42
C THR A 107 -3.34 16.06 -4.84
N MET A 108 -2.92 15.23 -3.87
CA MET A 108 -2.73 13.81 -4.15
C MET A 108 -4.13 13.23 -4.31
N GLN A 109 -4.61 13.30 -5.55
CA GLN A 109 -5.64 12.40 -6.02
C GLN A 109 -5.19 11.00 -5.62
N THR A 110 -6.02 10.28 -4.87
CA THR A 110 -5.79 8.90 -4.43
C THR A 110 -5.50 8.03 -5.64
N HIS A 111 -4.24 8.00 -6.05
CA HIS A 111 -3.68 6.86 -6.75
C HIS A 111 -3.40 5.87 -5.62
N LEU A 112 -4.45 5.10 -5.30
CA LEU A 112 -4.27 3.76 -4.77
C LEU A 112 -3.14 3.11 -5.59
N ILE A 113 -2.28 2.39 -4.88
CA ILE A 113 -1.10 1.68 -5.37
C ILE A 113 -1.45 0.97 -6.69
N SER A 114 -1.25 1.65 -7.82
CA SER A 114 -1.07 0.94 -9.07
C SER A 114 0.31 0.33 -8.93
N LEU A 115 0.38 -1.00 -9.03
CA LEU A 115 1.62 -1.73 -9.22
C LEU A 115 2.21 -1.32 -10.58
N GLN A 116 2.70 -0.09 -10.69
CA GLN A 116 3.32 0.45 -11.90
C GLN A 116 4.76 -0.08 -12.10
N TRP A 117 5.15 -1.13 -11.37
CA TRP A 117 6.49 -1.71 -11.44
C TRP A 117 6.50 -3.18 -11.88
N CYS A 118 5.37 -3.73 -12.36
CA CYS A 118 5.32 -5.08 -12.94
C CYS A 118 5.36 -5.09 -14.48
N LEU A 119 5.53 -3.94 -15.16
CA LEU A 119 5.56 -3.87 -16.62
C LEU A 119 6.64 -2.87 -17.08
N LYS A 120 7.87 -3.36 -17.15
CA LYS A 120 8.84 -2.99 -18.18
C LYS A 120 9.59 -4.22 -18.61
#